data_AF-A0AAV4Y7N9-F1
#
_entry.id   AF-A0AAV4Y7N9-F1
#
_cell.length_a   1.000
_cell.length_b   1.000
_cell.length_c   1.000
_cell.angle_alpha   90.00
_cell.angle_beta   90.00
_cell.angle_gamma   90.00
#
_symmetry.space_group_name_H-M   'P 1'
#
loop_
_entity.id
_entity.type
_entity.pdbx_description
1 polymer ?
#
loop_
_entity_poly.entity_id
_entity_poly.type
_entity_poly.pdbx_seq_one_letter_code
_entity_poly.pdbx_strand_id
1 'polypeptide(L)'
;MTLAELQEKFPCVAMPLELTEDEEVVVYAVPYLLSMSDLVSNTSKGNSFYILKQFDKLFYKKFKTGTRTVANYILWRFVYNRVSNLDKRFLAKQQEYYGALYGTQSISSRWKTCTVYVNKNMGMAVGALFVKRHFNEKSKETAEEMIKDIKTAFLELLDEVDWMDAETREAARQKAVLMSEKIGFPEYLMDSQALDEEFEGVSNLYFIYI
;
A
#
# COMPACT_ATOMS: atom_id res chain seq x y z
N MET A 1 -22.54 3.23 5.52
CA MET A 1 -22.75 2.64 6.86
C MET A 1 -22.50 3.71 7.91
N THR A 2 -23.41 3.94 8.85
CA THR A 2 -23.30 4.99 9.87
C THR A 2 -22.43 4.53 11.07
N LEU A 3 -21.98 5.45 11.92
CA LEU A 3 -21.24 5.10 13.15
C LEU A 3 -22.04 4.12 14.03
N ALA A 4 -23.37 4.30 14.06
CA ALA A 4 -24.31 3.43 14.78
C ALA A 4 -24.35 2.02 14.19
N GLU A 5 -24.42 1.87 12.86
CA GLU A 5 -24.41 0.57 12.19
C GLU A 5 -23.06 -0.17 12.33
N LEU A 6 -21.95 0.57 12.41
CA LEU A 6 -20.61 0.02 12.69
C LEU A 6 -20.50 -0.52 14.12
N GLN A 7 -21.04 0.20 15.10
CA GLN A 7 -21.06 -0.21 16.51
C GLN A 7 -21.98 -1.41 16.73
N GLU A 8 -23.11 -1.49 16.02
CA GLU A 8 -24.02 -2.64 16.07
C GLU A 8 -23.38 -3.91 15.49
N LYS A 9 -22.61 -3.77 14.40
CA LYS A 9 -21.95 -4.88 13.70
C LYS A 9 -20.68 -5.35 14.41
N PHE A 10 -19.99 -4.46 15.14
CA PHE A 10 -18.75 -4.75 15.87
C PHE A 10 -18.79 -4.21 17.32
N PRO A 11 -19.62 -4.80 18.19
CA PRO A 11 -19.91 -4.26 19.53
C PRO A 11 -18.72 -4.25 20.52
N CYS A 12 -17.58 -4.84 20.13
CA CYS A 12 -16.35 -4.85 20.95
C CYS A 12 -15.34 -3.78 20.53
N VAL A 13 -15.54 -3.11 19.39
CA VAL A 13 -14.76 -1.94 18.97
C VAL A 13 -15.38 -0.70 19.61
N ALA A 14 -15.45 -0.69 20.94
CA ALA A 14 -15.64 0.55 21.68
C ALA A 14 -14.31 1.29 21.60
N MET A 15 -14.17 2.16 20.59
CA MET A 15 -13.08 3.12 20.54
C MET A 15 -13.36 4.13 21.66
N PRO A 16 -12.55 4.20 22.74
CA PRO A 16 -12.85 5.04 23.91
C PRO A 16 -12.50 6.52 23.66
N LEU A 17 -12.47 6.95 22.41
CA LEU A 17 -12.32 8.35 22.06
C LEU A 17 -13.74 8.92 21.92
N GLU A 18 -14.20 9.59 22.97
CA GLU A 18 -15.25 10.60 22.84
C GLU A 18 -14.71 11.69 21.92
N LEU A 19 -14.88 11.51 20.61
CA LEU A 19 -14.66 12.57 19.64
C LEU A 19 -15.82 13.56 19.84
N THR A 20 -15.54 14.65 20.57
CA THR A 20 -16.46 15.77 20.71
C THR A 20 -16.72 16.37 19.32
N GLU A 21 -17.98 16.74 19.04
CA GLU A 21 -18.45 17.19 17.72
C GLU A 21 -17.67 18.39 17.13
N ASP A 22 -16.84 19.05 17.94
CA ASP A 22 -16.09 20.26 17.59
C ASP A 22 -14.61 20.02 17.21
N GLU A 23 -14.08 18.79 17.30
CA GLU A 23 -12.75 18.47 16.76
C GLU A 23 -12.89 17.95 15.32
N GLU A 24 -12.47 18.75 14.34
CA GLU A 24 -12.22 18.30 12.97
C GLU A 24 -11.03 17.32 12.97
N VAL A 25 -11.28 16.09 13.43
CA VAL A 25 -10.39 14.99 13.13
C VAL A 25 -10.71 14.57 11.70
N VAL A 26 -9.89 15.04 10.76
CA VAL A 26 -9.88 14.54 9.37
C VAL A 26 -9.36 13.10 9.40
N VAL A 27 -10.23 12.18 9.83
CA VAL A 27 -10.00 10.75 9.78
C VAL A 27 -10.30 10.31 8.35
N TYR A 28 -9.28 10.30 7.49
CA TYR A 28 -9.36 9.61 6.19
C TYR A 28 -9.72 8.11 6.32
N ALA A 29 -9.81 7.58 7.54
CA ALA A 29 -10.23 6.21 7.78
C ALA A 29 -11.75 5.99 7.67
N VAL A 30 -12.66 6.96 7.92
CA VAL A 30 -14.10 6.62 7.89
C VAL A 30 -14.58 6.32 6.46
N PRO A 31 -14.33 7.17 5.44
CA PRO A 31 -14.70 6.84 4.07
C PRO A 31 -13.95 5.60 3.55
N TYR A 32 -12.71 5.40 3.99
CA TYR A 32 -11.88 4.24 3.61
C TYR A 32 -12.33 2.93 4.26
N LEU A 33 -12.75 2.95 5.52
CA LEU A 33 -13.30 1.78 6.22
C LEU A 33 -14.70 1.45 5.72
N LEU A 34 -15.48 2.47 5.32
CA LEU A 34 -16.76 2.29 4.66
C LEU A 34 -16.59 1.74 3.26
N SER A 35 -15.65 2.25 2.46
CA SER A 35 -15.33 1.70 1.15
C SER A 35 -14.75 0.30 1.25
N MET A 36 -13.94 0.01 2.26
CA MET A 36 -13.50 -1.36 2.58
C MET A 36 -14.67 -2.24 2.98
N SER A 37 -15.62 -1.78 3.80
CA SER A 37 -16.82 -2.55 4.17
C SER A 37 -17.72 -2.81 2.95
N ASP A 38 -17.86 -1.85 2.05
CA ASP A 38 -18.64 -1.97 0.82
C ASP A 38 -17.93 -2.84 -0.23
N LEU A 39 -16.60 -2.78 -0.31
CA LEU A 39 -15.77 -3.74 -1.05
C LEU A 39 -15.89 -5.15 -0.47
N VAL A 40 -15.92 -5.29 0.86
CA VAL A 40 -16.06 -6.57 1.58
C VAL A 40 -17.45 -7.17 1.35
N SER A 41 -18.50 -6.35 1.29
CA SER A 41 -19.89 -6.81 1.12
C SER A 41 -20.24 -7.09 -0.35
N ASN A 42 -19.81 -6.24 -1.30
CA ASN A 42 -20.12 -6.40 -2.72
C ASN A 42 -19.23 -7.41 -3.45
N THR A 43 -18.01 -7.69 -2.96
CA THR A 43 -17.10 -8.67 -3.59
C THR A 43 -17.32 -10.10 -3.06
N SER A 44 -18.51 -10.39 -2.50
CA SER A 44 -18.93 -11.70 -1.96
C SER A 44 -19.00 -12.85 -2.98
N LYS A 45 -18.59 -12.62 -4.24
CA LYS A 45 -18.52 -13.64 -5.30
C LYS A 45 -17.10 -14.12 -5.63
N GLY A 46 -16.05 -13.58 -5.00
CA GLY A 46 -14.65 -13.96 -5.29
C GLY A 46 -13.91 -14.58 -4.11
N ASN A 47 -13.16 -15.66 -4.35
CA ASN A 47 -12.38 -16.46 -3.37
C ASN A 47 -11.28 -15.73 -2.58
N SER A 48 -11.21 -14.39 -2.61
CA SER A 48 -10.17 -13.60 -1.90
C SER A 48 -10.42 -13.47 -0.38
N PHE A 49 -11.51 -14.05 0.15
CA PHE A 49 -11.98 -13.77 1.52
C PHE A 49 -11.81 -14.89 2.56
N TYR A 50 -11.18 -16.02 2.22
CA TYR A 50 -10.95 -17.08 3.22
C TYR A 50 -10.09 -16.58 4.41
N ILE A 51 -9.17 -15.65 4.15
CA ILE A 51 -8.29 -15.08 5.18
C ILE A 51 -9.08 -14.16 6.12
N LEU A 52 -9.88 -13.22 5.59
CA LEU A 52 -10.58 -12.22 6.41
C LEU A 52 -11.71 -12.82 7.29
N LYS A 53 -12.47 -13.80 6.78
CA LYS A 53 -13.50 -14.51 7.57
C LYS A 53 -12.91 -15.29 8.76
N GLN A 54 -11.71 -15.87 8.59
CA GLN A 54 -11.04 -16.62 9.66
C GLN A 54 -10.42 -15.66 10.70
N PHE A 55 -9.90 -14.52 10.24
CA PHE A 55 -9.41 -13.46 11.12
C PHE A 55 -10.52 -12.93 12.04
N ASP A 56 -11.72 -12.64 11.53
CA ASP A 56 -12.83 -12.13 12.36
C ASP A 56 -13.21 -13.07 13.51
N LYS A 57 -13.38 -14.37 13.23
CA LYS A 57 -13.78 -15.36 14.27
C LYS A 57 -12.73 -15.52 15.36
N LEU A 58 -11.45 -15.57 14.99
CA LEU A 58 -10.35 -15.77 15.95
C LEU A 58 -10.03 -14.48 16.72
N PHE A 59 -10.09 -13.34 16.05
CA PHE A 59 -9.82 -12.02 16.63
C PHE A 59 -10.92 -11.64 17.62
N TYR A 60 -12.19 -11.79 17.24
CA TYR A 60 -13.36 -11.54 18.09
C TYR A 60 -13.36 -12.37 19.38
N LYS A 61 -13.04 -13.67 19.29
CA LYS A 61 -13.00 -14.56 20.45
C LYS A 61 -11.90 -14.17 21.45
N LYS A 62 -10.71 -13.76 20.97
CA LYS A 62 -9.59 -13.34 21.83
C LYS A 62 -9.78 -11.94 22.43
N PHE A 63 -10.40 -11.02 21.68
CA PHE A 63 -10.69 -9.66 22.16
C PHE A 63 -11.60 -9.67 23.39
N LYS A 64 -12.57 -10.59 23.42
CA LYS A 64 -13.51 -10.77 24.53
C LYS A 64 -12.86 -11.26 25.83
N THR A 65 -11.67 -11.87 25.77
CA THR A 65 -11.03 -12.57 26.90
C THR A 65 -9.82 -11.86 27.52
N GLY A 66 -9.29 -10.80 26.92
CA GLY A 66 -8.04 -10.19 27.42
C GLY A 66 -7.75 -8.78 26.91
N THR A 67 -8.52 -7.80 27.36
CA THR A 67 -8.37 -6.36 27.00
C THR A 67 -6.93 -5.87 27.14
N ARG A 68 -6.22 -6.27 28.20
CA ARG A 68 -4.79 -5.90 28.42
C ARG A 68 -3.85 -6.49 27.37
N THR A 69 -4.04 -7.74 26.98
CA THR A 69 -3.18 -8.41 25.98
C THR A 69 -3.32 -7.77 24.62
N VAL A 70 -4.56 -7.43 24.25
CA VAL A 70 -4.85 -6.72 23.02
C VAL A 70 -4.28 -5.30 23.05
N ALA A 71 -4.47 -4.56 24.14
CA ALA A 71 -3.90 -3.22 24.29
C ALA A 71 -2.37 -3.24 24.18
N ASN A 72 -1.71 -4.18 24.86
CA ASN A 72 -0.26 -4.37 24.76
C ASN A 72 0.17 -4.71 23.33
N TYR A 73 -0.59 -5.55 22.62
CA TYR A 73 -0.29 -5.88 21.23
C TYR A 73 -0.41 -4.66 20.32
N ILE A 74 -1.50 -3.90 20.40
CA ILE A 74 -1.70 -2.69 19.58
C ILE A 74 -0.58 -1.68 19.87
N LEU A 75 -0.29 -1.42 21.14
CA LEU A 75 0.80 -0.55 21.56
C LEU A 75 2.14 -1.03 21.00
N TRP A 76 2.42 -2.34 21.10
CA TRP A 76 3.63 -2.93 20.53
C TRP A 76 3.70 -2.76 19.01
N ARG A 77 2.60 -2.94 18.27
CA ARG A 77 2.56 -2.72 16.81
C ARG A 77 2.87 -1.28 16.44
N PHE A 78 2.36 -0.33 17.22
CA PHE A 78 2.68 1.09 17.06
C PHE A 78 4.17 1.36 17.33
N VAL A 79 4.67 0.94 18.50
CA VAL A 79 6.08 1.10 18.90
C VAL A 79 6.99 0.49 17.83
N TYR A 80 6.74 -0.75 17.43
CA TYR A 80 7.50 -1.45 16.39
C TYR A 80 7.58 -0.65 15.08
N ASN A 81 6.51 0.02 14.68
CA ASN A 81 6.48 0.83 13.46
C ASN A 81 7.25 2.16 13.61
N ARG A 82 7.42 2.66 14.83
CA ARG A 82 8.11 3.93 15.13
C ARG A 82 9.57 3.78 15.53
N VAL A 83 10.02 2.58 15.91
CA VAL A 83 11.40 2.30 16.36
C VAL A 83 12.47 2.83 15.39
N SER A 84 12.23 2.80 14.07
CA SER A 84 13.18 3.30 13.07
C SER A 84 13.45 4.81 13.15
N ASN A 85 12.57 5.56 13.83
CA ASN A 85 12.63 7.01 13.96
C ASN A 85 13.19 7.44 15.33
N LEU A 86 13.52 6.49 16.21
CA LEU A 86 14.01 6.74 17.56
C LEU A 86 15.54 6.78 17.62
N ASP A 87 16.06 7.04 18.81
CA ASP A 87 17.50 7.11 19.05
C ASP A 87 18.20 5.74 18.91
N LYS A 88 19.54 5.79 18.91
CA LYS A 88 20.40 4.63 18.67
C LYS A 88 20.12 3.44 19.59
N ARG A 89 19.62 3.66 20.82
CA ARG A 89 19.31 2.58 21.77
C ARG A 89 18.21 1.66 21.23
N PHE A 90 17.19 2.25 20.61
CA PHE A 90 16.08 1.50 20.01
C PHE A 90 16.51 0.83 18.70
N LEU A 91 17.29 1.53 17.88
CA LEU A 91 17.84 0.99 16.64
C LEU A 91 18.76 -0.22 16.88
N ALA A 92 19.55 -0.21 17.96
CA ALA A 92 20.37 -1.34 18.35
C ALA A 92 19.52 -2.58 18.66
N LYS A 93 18.40 -2.42 19.39
CA LYS A 93 17.46 -3.51 19.66
C LYS A 93 16.74 -3.99 18.41
N GLN A 94 16.39 -3.09 17.50
CA GLN A 94 15.85 -3.47 16.20
C GLN A 94 16.87 -4.28 15.38
N GLN A 95 18.15 -3.92 15.45
CA GLN A 95 19.21 -4.65 14.77
C GLN A 95 19.43 -6.05 15.35
N GLU A 96 19.41 -6.22 16.68
CA GLU A 96 19.46 -7.54 17.31
C GLU A 96 18.31 -8.43 16.79
N TYR A 97 17.10 -7.87 16.71
CA TYR A 97 15.92 -8.56 16.19
C TYR A 97 16.05 -8.92 14.69
N TYR A 98 16.50 -7.99 13.84
CA TYR A 98 16.71 -8.26 12.41
C TYR A 98 17.90 -9.18 12.13
N GLY A 99 18.91 -9.18 12.99
CA GLY A 99 20.01 -10.15 12.95
C GLY A 99 19.49 -11.57 13.19
N ALA A 100 18.59 -11.75 14.17
CA ALA A 100 17.96 -13.05 14.44
C ALA A 100 17.02 -13.51 13.30
N LEU A 101 16.27 -12.60 12.68
CA LEU A 101 15.32 -12.93 11.61
C LEU A 101 15.96 -13.15 10.24
N TYR A 102 16.90 -12.28 9.87
CA TYR A 102 17.40 -12.16 8.49
C TYR A 102 18.91 -12.39 8.39
N GLY A 103 19.60 -12.63 9.51
CA GLY A 103 21.05 -12.81 9.53
C GLY A 103 21.85 -11.54 9.24
N THR A 104 21.23 -10.35 9.32
CA THR A 104 21.92 -9.09 9.02
C THR A 104 22.85 -8.67 10.16
N GLN A 105 24.09 -8.33 9.83
CA GLN A 105 25.13 -8.01 10.82
C GLN A 105 25.29 -6.51 11.10
N SER A 106 24.77 -5.63 10.24
CA SER A 106 24.98 -4.19 10.37
C SER A 106 23.75 -3.36 10.03
N ILE A 107 23.58 -2.27 10.76
CA ILE A 107 22.59 -1.23 10.46
C ILE A 107 23.02 -0.51 9.17
N SER A 108 22.08 -0.32 8.24
CA SER A 108 22.31 0.51 7.05
C SER A 108 22.76 1.92 7.44
N SER A 109 23.72 2.48 6.69
CA SER A 109 24.16 3.87 6.88
C SER A 109 22.97 4.83 6.89
N ARG A 110 23.02 5.87 7.75
CA ARG A 110 21.90 6.80 7.96
C ARG A 110 21.40 7.45 6.67
N TRP A 111 22.30 7.89 5.80
CA TRP A 111 21.91 8.51 4.52
C TRP A 111 21.05 7.56 3.67
N LYS A 112 21.43 6.28 3.58
CA LYS A 112 20.69 5.26 2.83
C LYS A 112 19.31 5.01 3.43
N THR A 113 19.21 4.96 4.76
CA THR A 113 17.92 4.87 5.46
C THR A 113 17.04 6.08 5.16
N CYS A 114 17.58 7.30 5.20
CA CYS A 114 16.86 8.51 4.86
C CYS A 114 16.43 8.52 3.39
N THR A 115 17.28 8.11 2.45
CA THR A 115 16.92 8.02 1.02
C THR A 115 15.77 7.06 0.79
N VAL A 116 15.81 5.87 1.40
CA VAL A 116 14.71 4.89 1.30
C VAL A 116 13.43 5.45 1.93
N TYR A 117 13.54 6.15 3.06
CA TYR A 117 12.40 6.76 3.73
C TYR A 117 11.73 7.83 2.85
N VAL A 118 12.51 8.75 2.29
CA VAL A 118 11.98 9.80 1.39
C VAL A 118 11.39 9.16 0.14
N ASN A 119 12.06 8.19 -0.48
CA ASN A 119 11.52 7.49 -1.66
C ASN A 119 10.23 6.73 -1.36
N LYS A 120 10.05 6.21 -0.15
CA LYS A 120 8.82 5.51 0.26
C LYS A 120 7.63 6.46 0.45
N ASN A 121 7.87 7.67 0.95
CA ASN A 121 6.81 8.64 1.27
C ASN A 121 6.55 9.64 0.14
N MET A 122 7.59 9.98 -0.64
CA MET A 122 7.59 11.00 -1.69
C MET A 122 8.20 10.44 -2.98
N GLY A 123 7.82 9.21 -3.33
CA GLY A 123 8.42 8.48 -4.46
C GLY A 123 8.27 9.20 -5.79
N MET A 124 7.15 9.90 -6.02
CA MET A 124 6.95 10.66 -7.26
C MET A 124 7.89 11.87 -7.35
N ALA A 125 8.11 12.59 -6.25
CA ALA A 125 9.06 13.71 -6.20
C ALA A 125 10.51 13.24 -6.42
N VAL A 126 10.91 12.16 -5.76
CA VAL A 126 12.24 11.55 -5.97
C VAL A 126 12.36 11.01 -7.40
N GLY A 127 11.29 10.41 -7.93
CA GLY A 127 11.19 9.92 -9.30
C GLY A 127 11.38 11.03 -10.32
N ALA A 128 10.75 12.18 -10.15
CA ALA A 128 10.91 13.34 -11.03
C ALA A 128 12.38 13.81 -11.09
N LEU A 129 13.07 13.85 -9.94
CA LEU A 129 14.50 14.18 -9.90
C LEU A 129 15.37 13.13 -10.60
N PHE A 130 15.03 11.84 -10.43
CA PHE A 130 15.75 10.75 -11.07
C PHE A 130 15.57 10.78 -12.59
N VAL A 131 14.33 10.94 -13.05
CA VAL A 131 13.97 10.97 -14.46
C VAL A 131 14.67 12.13 -15.17
N LYS A 132 14.59 13.34 -14.62
CA LYS A 132 15.25 14.54 -15.19
C LYS A 132 16.78 14.40 -15.34
N ARG A 133 17.44 13.55 -14.55
CA ARG A 133 18.90 13.40 -14.56
C ARG A 133 19.40 12.15 -15.28
N HIS A 134 18.63 11.08 -15.26
CA HIS A 134 19.12 9.75 -15.63
C HIS A 134 18.25 9.02 -16.65
N PHE A 135 17.03 9.48 -16.91
CA PHE A 135 16.15 8.78 -17.84
C PHE A 135 16.40 9.26 -19.27
N ASN A 136 16.59 8.31 -20.18
CA ASN A 136 16.79 8.57 -21.60
C ASN A 136 15.49 8.24 -22.35
N GLU A 137 14.96 9.19 -23.10
CA GLU A 137 13.73 9.01 -23.90
C GLU A 137 13.85 7.86 -24.90
N LYS A 138 15.03 7.64 -25.49
CA LYS A 138 15.27 6.50 -26.39
C LYS A 138 15.03 5.14 -25.72
N SER A 139 15.28 5.06 -24.40
CA SER A 139 14.99 3.83 -23.64
C SER A 139 13.49 3.60 -23.45
N LYS A 140 12.68 4.66 -23.45
CA LYS A 140 11.20 4.55 -23.45
C LYS A 140 10.71 3.98 -24.77
N GLU A 141 11.14 4.56 -25.89
CA GLU A 141 10.78 4.10 -27.25
C GLU A 141 11.14 2.62 -27.46
N THR A 142 12.37 2.24 -27.07
CA THR A 142 12.82 0.84 -27.17
C THR A 142 11.94 -0.10 -26.33
N ALA A 143 11.55 0.32 -25.13
CA ALA A 143 10.67 -0.50 -24.28
C ALA A 143 9.24 -0.60 -24.84
N GLU A 144 8.72 0.47 -25.43
CA GLU A 144 7.41 0.48 -26.13
C GLU A 144 7.39 -0.50 -27.29
N GLU A 145 8.43 -0.50 -28.13
CA GLU A 145 8.59 -1.47 -29.22
C GLU A 145 8.64 -2.91 -28.69
N MET A 146 9.47 -3.17 -27.68
CA MET A 146 9.57 -4.50 -27.07
C MET A 146 8.23 -5.00 -26.50
N ILE A 147 7.47 -4.14 -25.83
CA ILE A 147 6.17 -4.52 -25.27
C ILE A 147 5.18 -4.84 -26.38
N LYS A 148 5.17 -4.05 -27.46
CA LYS A 148 4.33 -4.30 -28.64
C LYS A 148 4.67 -5.65 -29.29
N ASP A 149 5.96 -5.96 -29.42
CA ASP A 149 6.41 -7.23 -29.99
C ASP A 149 6.00 -8.42 -29.11
N ILE A 150 6.20 -8.31 -27.79
CA ILE A 150 5.77 -9.34 -26.83
C ILE A 150 4.25 -9.54 -26.88
N LYS A 151 3.47 -8.45 -26.96
CA LYS A 151 2.02 -8.50 -27.05
C LYS A 151 1.58 -9.19 -28.35
N THR A 152 2.25 -8.91 -29.46
CA THR A 152 1.98 -9.54 -30.75
C THR A 152 2.28 -11.04 -30.70
N ALA A 153 3.47 -11.42 -30.22
CA ALA A 153 3.85 -12.83 -30.06
C ALA A 153 2.90 -13.59 -29.12
N PHE A 154 2.40 -12.93 -28.06
CA PHE A 154 1.41 -13.53 -27.18
C PHE A 154 0.07 -13.78 -27.89
N LEU A 155 -0.38 -12.85 -28.73
CA LEU A 155 -1.61 -13.02 -29.53
C LEU A 155 -1.47 -14.13 -30.57
N GLU A 156 -0.30 -14.26 -31.21
CA GLU A 156 0.00 -15.36 -32.13
C GLU A 156 0.01 -16.70 -31.40
N LEU A 157 0.64 -16.77 -30.22
CA LEU A 157 0.64 -17.97 -29.38
C LEU A 157 -0.78 -18.39 -28.98
N LEU A 158 -1.67 -17.43 -28.72
CA LEU A 158 -3.07 -17.75 -28.42
C LEU A 158 -3.76 -18.47 -29.58
N ASP A 159 -3.33 -18.29 -30.83
CA ASP A 159 -3.91 -18.97 -32.00
C ASP A 159 -3.38 -20.40 -32.18
N GLU A 160 -2.17 -20.69 -31.69
CA GLU A 160 -1.53 -22.01 -31.82
C GLU A 160 -1.84 -22.99 -30.68
N VAL A 161 -2.37 -22.50 -29.56
CA VAL A 161 -2.55 -23.33 -28.37
C VAL A 161 -3.75 -24.27 -28.49
N ASP A 162 -3.51 -25.58 -28.39
CA ASP A 162 -4.57 -26.60 -28.51
C ASP A 162 -5.37 -26.87 -27.23
N TRP A 163 -4.86 -26.48 -26.06
CA TRP A 163 -5.51 -26.79 -24.78
C TRP A 163 -6.65 -25.83 -24.41
N MET A 164 -6.80 -24.71 -25.14
CA MET A 164 -7.85 -23.71 -24.91
C MET A 164 -8.97 -23.82 -25.93
N ASP A 165 -10.22 -23.89 -25.45
CA ASP A 165 -11.39 -23.74 -26.29
C ASP A 165 -11.49 -22.32 -26.89
N ALA A 166 -12.35 -22.17 -27.90
CA ALA A 166 -12.48 -20.93 -28.66
C ALA A 166 -13.00 -19.76 -27.81
N GLU A 167 -13.91 -20.02 -26.87
CA GLU A 167 -14.50 -18.98 -26.02
C GLU A 167 -13.45 -18.40 -25.07
N THR A 168 -12.70 -19.27 -24.40
CA THR A 168 -11.62 -18.91 -23.49
C THR A 168 -10.49 -18.18 -24.23
N ARG A 169 -10.16 -18.61 -25.44
CA ARG A 169 -9.15 -17.98 -26.30
C ARG A 169 -9.53 -16.55 -26.68
N GLU A 170 -10.77 -16.34 -27.07
CA GLU A 170 -11.27 -15.00 -27.41
C GLU A 170 -11.27 -14.08 -26.17
N ALA A 171 -11.68 -14.59 -25.01
CA ALA A 171 -11.60 -13.83 -23.76
C ALA A 171 -10.14 -13.46 -23.40
N ALA A 172 -9.18 -14.37 -23.59
CA ALA A 172 -7.76 -14.12 -23.37
C ALA A 172 -7.21 -13.06 -24.34
N ARG A 173 -7.60 -13.13 -25.62
CA ARG A 173 -7.27 -12.14 -26.66
C ARG A 173 -7.80 -10.76 -26.29
N GLN A 174 -9.07 -10.65 -25.93
CA GLN A 174 -9.68 -9.39 -25.52
C GLN A 174 -8.94 -8.77 -24.34
N LYS A 175 -8.61 -9.58 -23.33
CA LYS A 175 -7.83 -9.12 -22.18
C LYS A 175 -6.46 -8.59 -22.60
N ALA A 176 -5.73 -9.33 -23.44
CA ALA A 176 -4.41 -8.90 -23.91
C ALA A 176 -4.47 -7.59 -24.70
N VAL A 177 -5.46 -7.42 -25.57
CA VAL A 177 -5.67 -6.17 -26.32
C VAL A 177 -5.92 -4.99 -25.38
N LEU A 178 -6.73 -5.18 -24.34
CA LEU A 178 -7.10 -4.15 -23.36
C LEU A 178 -6.02 -3.86 -22.30
N MET A 179 -4.91 -4.59 -22.27
CA MET A 179 -3.81 -4.30 -21.35
C MET A 179 -3.24 -2.91 -21.63
N SER A 180 -3.22 -2.06 -20.60
CA SER A 180 -2.58 -0.75 -20.63
C SER A 180 -1.11 -0.83 -20.24
N GLU A 181 -0.29 -0.07 -20.94
CA GLU A 181 1.16 -0.05 -20.77
C GLU A 181 1.55 1.16 -19.94
N LYS A 182 2.41 0.96 -18.93
CA LYS A 182 2.95 2.03 -18.08
C LYS A 182 4.46 1.90 -18.05
N ILE A 183 5.15 2.80 -18.74
CA ILE A 183 6.59 2.67 -19.01
C ILE A 183 7.34 3.83 -18.37
N GLY A 184 8.29 3.50 -17.51
CA GLY A 184 9.13 4.50 -16.84
C GLY A 184 8.37 5.27 -15.75
N PHE A 185 7.79 6.42 -16.12
CA PHE A 185 7.17 7.37 -15.21
C PHE A 185 5.86 7.91 -15.81
N PRO A 186 4.89 8.34 -14.98
CA PRO A 186 3.69 8.99 -15.49
C PRO A 186 4.00 10.40 -15.99
N GLU A 187 3.35 10.80 -17.08
CA GLU A 187 3.69 12.02 -17.83
C GLU A 187 3.65 13.31 -16.98
N TYR A 188 2.75 13.37 -15.99
CA TYR A 188 2.62 14.53 -15.10
C TYR A 188 3.88 14.81 -14.27
N LEU A 189 4.83 13.87 -14.13
CA LEU A 189 6.07 14.10 -13.38
C LEU A 189 7.00 15.13 -14.03
N MET A 190 6.79 15.42 -15.32
CA MET A 190 7.53 16.47 -16.02
C MET A 190 6.93 17.85 -15.80
N ASP A 191 5.66 17.92 -15.39
CA ASP A 191 4.99 19.17 -15.03
C ASP A 191 5.24 19.49 -13.55
N SER A 192 5.95 20.58 -13.29
CA SER A 192 6.25 21.02 -11.93
C SER A 192 4.99 21.42 -11.16
N GLN A 193 4.00 22.02 -11.81
CA GLN A 193 2.79 22.46 -11.14
C GLN A 193 1.95 21.27 -10.69
N ALA A 194 1.71 20.31 -11.58
CA ALA A 194 0.97 19.09 -11.25
C ALA A 194 1.67 18.27 -10.14
N LEU A 195 3.01 18.26 -10.13
CA LEU A 195 3.77 17.60 -9.08
C LEU A 195 3.64 18.33 -7.73
N ASP A 196 3.69 19.66 -7.71
CA ASP A 196 3.54 20.47 -6.50
C ASP A 196 2.13 20.35 -5.90
N GLU A 197 1.10 20.31 -6.75
CA GLU A 197 -0.30 20.07 -6.36
C GLU A 197 -0.47 18.72 -5.61
N GLU A 198 0.24 17.66 -6.03
CA GLU A 198 0.19 16.37 -5.34
C GLU A 198 0.77 16.42 -3.92
N PHE A 199 1.68 17.36 -3.65
CA PHE A 199 2.35 17.51 -2.34
C PHE A 199 1.88 18.74 -1.54
N GLU A 200 0.85 19.45 -1.98
CA GLU A 200 0.36 20.68 -1.32
C GLU A 200 0.05 20.45 0.18
N GLY A 201 -0.59 19.31 0.50
CA GLY A 201 -0.98 18.94 1.87
C GLY A 201 0.18 18.52 2.78
N VAL A 202 1.40 18.32 2.27
CA VAL A 202 2.56 17.90 3.07
C VAL A 202 3.13 19.09 3.87
N SER A 203 2.94 20.31 3.40
CA SER A 203 3.40 21.55 4.07
C SER A 203 2.69 21.82 5.41
N ASN A 204 1.45 21.32 5.57
CA ASN A 204 0.62 21.48 6.76
C ASN A 204 0.69 20.30 7.75
N LEU A 205 1.49 19.27 7.46
CA LEU A 205 1.86 18.29 8.48
C LEU A 205 2.93 18.95 9.35
N TYR A 206 2.45 19.74 10.31
CA TYR A 206 3.16 20.09 11.52
C TYR A 206 4.04 18.90 11.89
N PHE A 207 5.34 19.13 11.85
CA PHE A 207 6.28 18.46 12.73
C PHE A 207 5.66 18.58 14.14
N ILE A 208 4.85 17.60 14.53
CA ILE A 208 4.46 17.40 15.92
C ILE A 208 5.79 17.15 16.62
N TYR A 209 6.29 18.24 17.21
CA TYR A 209 7.30 18.31 18.26
C TYR A 209 8.13 17.03 18.42
N ILE A 210 9.33 17.05 17.83
CA ILE A 210 10.49 16.41 18.44
C ILE A 210 11.58 17.48 18.55
#